data_AF-A0A077EGT4-F1
#
_entry.id   AF-A0A077EGT4-F1
#
_cell.length_a   1.000
_cell.length_b   1.000
_cell.length_c   1.000
_cell.angle_alpha   90.00
_cell.angle_beta   90.00
_cell.angle_gamma   90.00
#
_symmetry.space_group_name_H-M   'P 1'
#
loop_
_entity.id
_entity.type
_entity.pdbx_description
1 polymer ?
#
loop_
_entity_poly.entity_id
_entity_poly.type
_entity_poly.pdbx_seq_one_letter_code
_entity_poly.pdbx_strand_id
1 'polypeptide(L)'
;MNKNLFYLLPIFILFFSCRNSDNESDIKTEQEFLVKRLNPIFSPEGYNISASGPEVNSYFEFEYDSKNRITKRIGSVLQLSTYSYVFTDRIAIVIKYNNLSASIKKIDIKDPNSTIIDIEENILFNNNNQIIEKNIPSLNHNSKYDKRIKYFYNNKILVKRETTYPNKLFNTLEPWEYIETIVEDYIYDSNSNLQKIVTTSHKTGSINSVDKIKEITFGNYDTSKNPFVKLGILNDYFERSLSKNNFRSRTEISYNIDGSPYKGSENTWNYPYDSSGNLILE
;
A
#
# COMPACT_ATOMS: atom_id res chain seq x y z
N MET A 1 -1.72 -68.37 28.05
CA MET A 1 -0.60 -68.07 28.98
C MET A 1 0.31 -67.05 28.32
N ASN A 2 0.52 -65.92 29.02
CA ASN A 2 1.61 -64.93 29.01
C ASN A 2 2.43 -64.76 27.71
N LYS A 3 2.31 -63.64 26.99
CA LYS A 3 2.93 -62.30 27.24
C LYS A 3 4.46 -62.34 27.44
N ASN A 4 5.17 -61.76 26.48
CA ASN A 4 6.21 -60.72 26.58
C ASN A 4 6.84 -60.59 25.18
N LEU A 5 6.51 -59.59 24.36
CA LEU A 5 6.86 -58.17 24.46
C LEU A 5 8.38 -57.97 24.63
N PHE A 6 9.09 -57.65 23.53
CA PHE A 6 10.13 -56.63 23.58
C PHE A 6 10.24 -55.91 22.24
N TYR A 7 10.17 -54.59 22.36
CA TYR A 7 10.19 -53.55 21.34
C TYR A 7 11.55 -53.42 20.66
N LEU A 8 11.56 -53.01 19.39
CA LEU A 8 12.35 -51.88 18.90
C LEU A 8 11.94 -51.52 17.46
N LEU A 9 11.15 -50.45 17.35
CA LEU A 9 11.19 -49.55 16.19
C LEU A 9 12.34 -48.55 16.48
N PRO A 10 13.03 -48.00 15.46
CA PRO A 10 12.47 -46.81 14.84
C PRO A 10 12.73 -46.65 13.33
N ILE A 11 11.69 -46.15 12.65
CA ILE A 11 11.73 -44.99 11.74
C ILE A 11 12.83 -45.01 10.66
N PHE A 12 12.46 -45.49 9.47
CA PHE A 12 12.97 -44.94 8.21
C PHE A 12 11.80 -44.54 7.31
N ILE A 13 11.38 -43.30 7.52
CA ILE A 13 11.20 -42.28 6.48
C ILE A 13 10.48 -42.76 5.21
N LEU A 14 9.18 -42.48 5.24
CA LEU A 14 8.32 -42.24 4.10
C LEU A 14 8.87 -41.07 3.25
N PHE A 15 9.55 -41.37 2.15
CA PHE A 15 9.72 -40.44 1.03
C PHE A 15 9.36 -41.14 -0.29
N PHE A 16 8.07 -41.45 -0.45
CA PHE A 16 7.46 -41.43 -1.78
C PHE A 16 6.63 -40.15 -1.86
N SER A 17 7.25 -39.17 -2.49
CA SER A 17 6.68 -37.87 -2.84
C SER A 17 5.41 -38.08 -3.66
N CYS A 18 4.24 -37.81 -3.06
CA CYS A 18 3.07 -37.42 -3.82
C CYS A 18 3.42 -36.14 -4.56
N ARG A 19 3.59 -36.27 -5.87
CA ARG A 19 3.60 -35.16 -6.81
C ARG A 19 2.18 -34.60 -6.85
N ASN A 20 1.85 -33.70 -5.91
CA ASN A 20 0.64 -32.88 -6.00
C ASN A 20 0.84 -31.89 -7.14
N SER A 21 0.56 -32.31 -8.36
CA SER A 21 0.23 -31.42 -9.47
C SER A 21 -1.28 -31.12 -9.44
N ASP A 22 -1.77 -30.60 -8.32
CA ASP A 22 -3.14 -30.14 -8.15
C ASP A 22 -3.10 -28.91 -7.25
N ASN A 23 -2.70 -27.77 -7.83
CA ASN A 23 -2.94 -26.44 -7.27
C ASN A 23 -3.42 -25.48 -8.38
N GLU A 24 -4.06 -26.02 -9.43
CA GLU A 24 -5.22 -25.33 -10.00
C GLU A 24 -6.41 -25.70 -9.11
N SER A 25 -6.40 -25.25 -7.85
CA SER A 25 -7.68 -25.08 -7.19
C SER A 25 -8.40 -24.03 -8.02
N ASP A 26 -9.46 -24.45 -8.71
CA ASP A 26 -10.52 -23.59 -9.21
C ASP A 26 -10.84 -22.55 -8.14
N ILE A 27 -10.20 -21.39 -8.24
CA ILE A 27 -10.66 -20.18 -7.58
C ILE A 27 -11.93 -19.87 -8.35
N LYS A 28 -13.06 -20.41 -7.87
CA LYS A 28 -14.37 -19.84 -8.14
C LYS A 28 -14.15 -18.34 -8.09
N THR A 29 -14.32 -17.67 -9.22
CA THR A 29 -14.16 -16.24 -9.40
C THR A 29 -15.15 -15.57 -8.47
N GLU A 30 -14.76 -15.44 -7.21
CA GLU A 30 -15.53 -14.79 -6.17
C GLU A 30 -15.70 -13.37 -6.68
N GLN A 31 -16.96 -13.00 -6.95
CA GLN A 31 -17.29 -11.75 -7.59
C GLN A 31 -16.51 -10.62 -6.91
N GLU A 32 -15.64 -9.97 -7.68
CA GLU A 32 -14.73 -8.97 -7.13
C GLU A 32 -15.56 -7.79 -6.60
N PHE A 33 -15.40 -7.47 -5.32
CA PHE A 33 -16.12 -6.38 -4.68
C PHE A 33 -15.58 -5.03 -5.16
N LEU A 34 -16.45 -4.19 -5.74
CA LEU A 34 -16.10 -2.85 -6.22
C LEU A 34 -16.76 -1.80 -5.32
N VAL A 35 -15.93 -1.08 -4.57
CA VAL A 35 -16.35 0.03 -3.72
C VAL A 35 -16.86 1.17 -4.61
N LYS A 36 -18.17 1.47 -4.60
CA LYS A 36 -18.70 2.64 -5.33
C LYS A 36 -18.67 3.91 -4.49
N ARG A 37 -18.91 3.77 -3.19
CA ARG A 37 -18.88 4.84 -2.21
C ARG A 37 -18.12 4.41 -0.98
N LEU A 38 -17.46 5.38 -0.34
CA LEU A 38 -16.71 5.15 0.88
C LEU A 38 -16.73 6.36 1.77
N ASN A 39 -17.12 6.15 3.02
CA ASN A 39 -17.07 7.18 4.05
C ASN A 39 -15.60 7.64 4.29
N PRO A 40 -15.33 8.95 4.43
CA PRO A 40 -14.00 9.48 4.70
C PRO A 40 -13.28 8.90 5.91
N ILE A 41 -14.00 8.31 6.88
CA ILE A 41 -13.42 7.60 8.03
C ILE A 41 -12.47 6.45 7.63
N PHE A 42 -12.64 5.89 6.42
CA PHE A 42 -11.79 4.82 5.89
C PHE A 42 -10.51 5.34 5.21
N SER A 43 -10.34 6.65 5.06
CA SER A 43 -9.07 7.23 4.60
C SER A 43 -7.97 7.09 5.68
N PRO A 44 -6.69 7.19 5.31
CA PRO A 44 -5.60 7.23 6.28
C PRO A 44 -5.80 8.29 7.36
N GLU A 45 -6.33 9.45 6.98
CA GLU A 45 -6.60 10.59 7.86
C GLU A 45 -7.99 10.51 8.53
N GLY A 46 -8.77 9.46 8.25
CA GLY A 46 -10.16 9.33 8.69
C GLY A 46 -10.33 9.31 10.21
N TYR A 47 -9.28 8.96 10.96
CA TYR A 47 -9.27 9.02 12.42
C TYR A 47 -9.30 10.47 12.97
N ASN A 48 -8.93 11.46 12.15
CA ASN A 48 -8.98 12.90 12.50
C ASN A 48 -10.29 13.57 12.07
N ILE A 49 -11.16 12.88 11.32
CA ILE A 49 -12.40 13.44 10.82
C ILE A 49 -13.47 13.28 11.91
N SER A 50 -14.03 14.41 12.37
CA SER A 50 -15.03 14.40 13.44
C SER A 50 -16.32 13.72 12.98
N ALA A 51 -16.71 12.63 13.65
CA ALA A 51 -17.94 11.88 13.38
C ALA A 51 -19.25 12.65 13.71
N SER A 52 -19.17 13.94 14.06
CA SER A 52 -20.31 14.80 14.35
C SER A 52 -20.42 16.02 13.42
N GLY A 53 -19.53 16.16 12.43
CA GLY A 53 -19.54 17.24 11.45
C GLY A 53 -20.44 16.98 10.24
N PRO A 54 -20.61 17.97 9.33
CA PRO A 54 -21.32 17.78 8.04
C PRO A 54 -20.67 16.71 7.13
N GLU A 55 -19.46 16.27 7.47
CA GLU A 55 -18.65 15.27 6.77
C GLU A 55 -19.16 13.84 6.95
N VAL A 56 -20.03 13.59 7.94
CA VAL A 56 -20.63 12.27 8.20
C VAL A 56 -21.46 11.78 7.01
N ASN A 57 -22.04 12.71 6.24
CA ASN A 57 -22.80 12.42 5.02
C ASN A 57 -21.97 12.64 3.73
N SER A 58 -20.65 12.79 3.86
CA SER A 58 -19.75 12.89 2.72
C SER A 58 -19.23 11.51 2.32
N TYR A 59 -19.03 11.30 1.02
CA TYR A 59 -18.51 10.05 0.50
C TYR A 59 -17.48 10.33 -0.58
N PHE A 60 -16.40 9.56 -0.58
CA PHE A 60 -15.65 9.36 -1.81
C PHE A 60 -16.53 8.57 -2.77
N GLU A 61 -16.53 8.96 -4.04
CA GLU A 61 -17.19 8.19 -5.10
C GLU A 61 -16.16 7.65 -6.08
N PHE A 62 -16.32 6.39 -6.49
CA PHE A 62 -15.37 5.72 -7.36
C PHE A 62 -16.02 5.24 -8.66
N GLU A 63 -15.36 5.60 -9.76
CA GLU A 63 -15.72 5.14 -11.10
C GLU A 63 -14.69 4.10 -11.59
N TYR A 64 -15.17 3.18 -12.43
CA TYR A 64 -14.40 2.05 -12.92
C TYR A 64 -14.57 1.88 -14.43
N ASP A 65 -13.55 1.37 -15.12
CA ASP A 65 -13.67 0.97 -16.52
C ASP A 65 -14.34 -0.40 -16.69
N SER A 66 -14.53 -0.83 -17.94
CA SER A 66 -15.10 -2.13 -18.28
C SER A 66 -14.24 -3.34 -17.87
N LYS A 67 -12.99 -3.10 -17.42
CA LYS A 67 -12.09 -4.11 -16.84
C LYS A 67 -12.05 -4.04 -15.31
N ASN A 68 -13.02 -3.34 -14.69
CA ASN A 68 -13.11 -3.15 -13.25
C ASN A 68 -11.88 -2.47 -12.62
N ARG A 69 -11.14 -1.66 -13.40
CA ARG A 69 -10.05 -0.83 -12.88
C ARG A 69 -10.60 0.53 -12.51
N ILE A 70 -10.20 1.06 -11.36
CA ILE A 70 -10.57 2.41 -10.95
C ILE A 70 -10.05 3.43 -11.96
N THR A 71 -10.93 4.30 -12.45
CA THR A 71 -10.63 5.39 -13.38
C THR A 71 -10.78 6.77 -12.75
N LYS A 72 -11.55 6.88 -11.67
CA LYS A 72 -11.77 8.16 -11.00
C LYS A 72 -12.14 7.95 -9.53
N ARG A 73 -11.64 8.84 -8.67
CA ARG A 73 -12.14 9.07 -7.31
C ARG A 73 -12.59 10.51 -7.21
N ILE A 74 -13.85 10.76 -6.90
CA ILE A 74 -14.35 12.08 -6.49
C ILE A 74 -14.23 12.16 -4.97
N GLY A 75 -13.78 13.32 -4.49
CA GLY A 75 -13.54 13.55 -3.07
C GLY A 75 -12.06 13.61 -2.74
N SER A 76 -11.71 14.53 -1.84
CA SER A 76 -10.41 14.63 -1.19
C SER A 76 -10.59 15.04 0.25
N VAL A 77 -9.77 14.50 1.14
CA VAL A 77 -9.56 15.07 2.47
C VAL A 77 -8.41 16.06 2.34
N LEU A 78 -8.61 17.29 2.81
CA LEU A 78 -7.63 18.36 2.78
C LEU A 78 -7.21 18.69 4.21
N GLN A 79 -5.91 18.78 4.44
CA GLN A 79 -5.37 19.25 5.70
C GLN A 79 -5.42 20.79 5.73
N LEU A 80 -6.19 21.36 6.66
CA LEU A 80 -6.27 22.80 6.89
C LEU A 80 -5.22 23.26 7.91
N SER A 81 -4.93 22.42 8.90
CA SER A 81 -3.91 22.66 9.92
C SER A 81 -3.37 21.33 10.46
N THR A 82 -2.42 21.38 11.39
CA THR A 82 -1.80 20.19 12.00
C THR A 82 -2.81 19.17 12.52
N TYR A 83 -3.99 19.61 12.97
CA TYR A 83 -5.01 18.75 13.58
C TYR A 83 -6.41 18.91 12.95
N SER A 84 -6.51 19.57 11.80
CA SER A 84 -7.79 19.85 11.16
C SER A 84 -7.77 19.39 9.72
N TYR A 85 -8.73 18.53 9.40
CA TYR A 85 -8.96 17.99 8.08
C TYR A 85 -10.40 18.27 7.67
N VAL A 86 -10.60 18.59 6.40
CA VAL A 86 -11.93 18.83 5.83
C VAL A 86 -12.13 17.97 4.60
N PHE A 87 -13.32 17.40 4.45
CA PHE A 87 -13.68 16.74 3.20
C PHE A 87 -14.12 17.77 2.15
N THR A 88 -13.73 17.56 0.89
CA THR A 88 -14.27 18.30 -0.25
C THR A 88 -14.62 17.37 -1.41
N ASP A 89 -15.79 17.60 -2.00
CA ASP A 89 -16.25 16.95 -3.23
C ASP A 89 -15.72 17.65 -4.51
N ARG A 90 -15.02 18.78 -4.36
CA ARG A 90 -14.54 19.60 -5.49
C ARG A 90 -13.38 18.98 -6.23
N ILE A 91 -12.66 18.07 -5.60
CA ILE A 91 -11.42 17.54 -6.14
C ILE A 91 -11.61 16.08 -6.52
N ALA A 92 -11.17 15.73 -7.72
CA ALA A 92 -11.14 14.35 -8.18
C ALA A 92 -9.71 13.92 -8.53
N ILE A 93 -9.41 12.64 -8.31
CA ILE A 93 -8.27 11.95 -8.91
C ILE A 93 -8.78 11.23 -10.14
N VAL A 94 -8.15 11.46 -11.29
CA VAL A 94 -8.45 10.83 -12.58
C VAL A 94 -7.27 9.96 -12.99
N ILE A 95 -7.58 8.75 -13.43
CA ILE A 95 -6.61 7.73 -13.86
C ILE A 95 -6.90 7.39 -15.31
N LYS A 96 -5.92 7.65 -16.18
CA LYS A 96 -6.01 7.36 -17.61
C LYS A 96 -5.12 6.19 -17.96
N TYR A 97 -5.71 5.06 -18.30
CA TYR A 97 -4.96 3.88 -18.74
C TYR A 97 -4.66 3.94 -20.24
N ASN A 98 -3.46 3.52 -20.61
CA ASN A 98 -3.04 3.28 -21.98
C ASN A 98 -2.25 1.96 -22.04
N ASN A 99 -2.91 0.87 -22.43
CA ASN A 99 -2.35 -0.49 -22.41
C ASN A 99 -1.74 -0.86 -21.04
N LEU A 100 -0.40 -1.01 -21.00
CA LEU A 100 0.39 -1.36 -19.83
C LEU A 100 0.93 -0.12 -19.09
N SER A 101 0.33 1.05 -19.28
CA SER A 101 0.63 2.24 -18.50
C SER A 101 -0.65 2.96 -18.04
N ALA A 102 -0.49 3.83 -17.04
CA ALA A 102 -1.50 4.80 -16.66
C ALA A 102 -0.86 6.12 -16.23
N SER A 103 -1.60 7.21 -16.39
CA SER A 103 -1.29 8.47 -15.71
C SER A 103 -2.34 8.81 -14.66
N ILE A 104 -1.90 9.39 -13.54
CA ILE A 104 -2.76 9.85 -12.46
C ILE A 104 -2.63 11.36 -12.35
N LYS A 105 -3.77 12.03 -12.25
CA LYS A 105 -3.83 13.46 -12.00
C LYS A 105 -4.98 13.87 -11.09
N LYS A 106 -4.82 14.95 -10.36
CA LYS A 106 -5.82 15.65 -9.55
C LYS A 106 -6.42 16.80 -10.35
N ILE A 107 -7.75 16.95 -10.31
CA ILE A 107 -8.49 18.02 -11.00
C ILE A 107 -9.52 18.65 -10.07
N ASP A 108 -9.80 19.94 -10.24
CA ASP A 108 -10.98 20.59 -9.66
C ASP A 108 -12.14 20.36 -10.64
N ILE A 109 -13.18 19.67 -10.19
CA ILE A 109 -14.34 19.34 -11.03
C ILE A 109 -15.37 20.48 -11.10
N LYS A 110 -15.28 21.47 -10.19
CA LYS A 110 -16.17 22.65 -10.17
C LYS A 110 -15.54 23.87 -10.85
N ASP A 111 -14.21 23.92 -10.94
CA ASP A 111 -13.48 24.96 -11.66
C ASP A 111 -12.35 24.36 -12.52
N PRO A 112 -12.60 24.08 -13.82
CA PRO A 112 -11.61 23.52 -14.73
C PRO A 112 -10.36 24.38 -14.94
N ASN A 113 -10.42 25.67 -14.61
CA ASN A 113 -9.32 26.62 -14.75
C ASN A 113 -8.51 26.77 -13.45
N SER A 114 -8.95 26.14 -12.36
CA SER A 114 -8.25 26.15 -11.08
C SER A 114 -6.89 25.48 -11.21
N THR A 115 -5.85 26.18 -10.75
CA THR A 115 -4.49 25.63 -10.68
C THR A 115 -4.39 24.76 -9.44
N ILE A 116 -4.79 23.49 -9.54
CA ILE A 116 -4.40 22.50 -8.53
C ILE A 116 -2.91 22.22 -8.74
N ILE A 117 -2.10 22.39 -7.69
CA ILE A 117 -0.74 21.87 -7.66
C ILE A 117 -0.86 20.36 -7.73
N ASP A 118 -0.66 19.82 -8.92
CA ASP A 118 -0.75 18.41 -9.19
C ASP A 118 0.46 17.97 -10.00
N ILE A 119 0.89 16.75 -9.71
CA ILE A 119 1.96 16.12 -10.44
C ILE A 119 1.37 14.94 -11.16
N GLU A 120 1.44 14.97 -12.48
CA GLU A 120 1.08 13.80 -13.27
C GLU A 120 2.07 12.66 -12.97
N GLU A 121 1.59 11.66 -12.25
CA GLU A 121 2.35 10.45 -11.95
C GLU A 121 2.17 9.46 -13.11
N ASN A 122 3.27 8.84 -13.55
CA ASN A 122 3.23 7.83 -14.60
C ASN A 122 3.49 6.44 -14.01
N ILE A 123 2.62 5.49 -14.32
CA ILE A 123 2.62 4.14 -13.78
C ILE A 123 2.77 3.15 -14.92
N LEU A 124 3.63 2.15 -14.74
CA LEU A 124 3.80 1.02 -15.65
C LEU A 124 3.29 -0.26 -14.99
N PHE A 125 2.67 -1.12 -15.79
CA PHE A 125 2.14 -2.41 -15.37
C PHE A 125 2.82 -3.55 -16.13
N ASN A 126 2.85 -4.74 -15.53
CA ASN A 126 3.13 -5.98 -16.26
C ASN A 126 1.85 -6.57 -16.87
N ASN A 127 1.98 -7.70 -17.59
CA ASN A 127 0.87 -8.41 -18.21
C ASN A 127 -0.17 -8.96 -17.21
N ASN A 128 0.20 -9.10 -15.93
CA ASN A 128 -0.71 -9.49 -14.85
C ASN A 128 -1.41 -8.27 -14.21
N ASN A 129 -1.30 -7.08 -14.81
CA ASN A 129 -1.86 -5.82 -14.31
C ASN A 129 -1.33 -5.43 -12.91
N GLN A 130 -0.11 -5.85 -12.58
CA GLN A 130 0.60 -5.43 -11.37
C GLN A 130 1.47 -4.21 -11.70
N ILE A 131 1.50 -3.22 -10.82
CA ILE A 131 2.37 -2.04 -10.96
C ILE A 131 3.82 -2.52 -10.88
N ILE A 132 4.66 -2.20 -11.86
CA ILE A 132 6.10 -2.54 -11.83
C ILE A 132 6.98 -1.31 -11.63
N GLU A 133 6.49 -0.14 -12.03
CA GLU A 133 7.19 1.12 -11.88
C GLU A 133 6.22 2.28 -11.71
N LYS A 134 6.60 3.26 -10.90
CA LYS A 134 5.92 4.55 -10.75
C LYS A 134 6.95 5.68 -10.80
N ASN A 135 6.75 6.62 -11.70
CA ASN A 135 7.56 7.84 -11.84
C ASN A 135 6.76 9.02 -11.30
N ILE A 136 7.31 9.69 -10.28
CA ILE A 136 6.68 10.79 -9.56
C ILE A 136 7.58 12.02 -9.69
N PRO A 137 7.22 12.99 -10.55
CA PRO A 137 7.95 14.25 -10.60
C PRO A 137 7.93 15.00 -9.25
N SER A 138 8.83 15.96 -9.09
CA SER A 138 8.92 16.82 -7.92
C SER A 138 7.87 17.94 -7.93
N LEU A 139 7.24 18.21 -6.77
CA LEU A 139 6.22 19.27 -6.61
C LEU A 139 6.74 20.66 -6.99
N ASN A 140 8.04 20.90 -6.78
CA ASN A 140 8.65 22.20 -7.01
C ASN A 140 9.31 22.31 -8.39
N HIS A 141 8.98 21.40 -9.32
CA HIS A 141 9.61 21.28 -10.66
C HIS A 141 11.14 21.13 -10.63
N ASN A 142 11.70 20.77 -9.48
CA ASN A 142 13.11 20.49 -9.35
C ASN A 142 13.35 19.00 -9.60
N SER A 143 13.72 18.67 -10.84
CA SER A 143 13.83 17.31 -11.33
C SER A 143 14.74 16.43 -10.48
N LYS A 144 15.72 17.00 -9.75
CA LYS A 144 16.61 16.27 -8.84
C LYS A 144 15.89 15.51 -7.73
N TYR A 145 14.64 15.86 -7.43
CA TYR A 145 13.79 15.18 -6.44
C TYR A 145 12.70 14.32 -7.08
N ASP A 146 12.70 14.16 -8.40
CA ASP A 146 11.86 13.18 -9.07
C ASP A 146 12.18 11.80 -8.51
N LYS A 147 11.14 11.01 -8.29
CA LYS A 147 11.25 9.65 -7.73
C LYS A 147 10.91 8.63 -8.80
N ARG A 148 11.69 7.56 -8.85
CA ARG A 148 11.32 6.32 -9.54
C ARG A 148 11.17 5.22 -8.53
N ILE A 149 9.98 4.64 -8.44
CA ILE A 149 9.66 3.54 -7.52
C ILE A 149 9.47 2.28 -8.34
N LYS A 150 10.29 1.25 -8.10
CA LYS A 150 10.13 -0.09 -8.67
C LYS A 150 9.45 -1.02 -7.68
N TYR A 151 8.65 -1.93 -8.19
CA TYR A 151 7.83 -2.85 -7.40
C TYR A 151 8.21 -4.28 -7.77
N PHE A 152 8.46 -5.11 -6.76
CA PHE A 152 8.91 -6.49 -6.92
C PHE A 152 7.94 -7.43 -6.24
N TYR A 153 7.54 -8.47 -6.97
CA TYR A 153 6.53 -9.42 -6.52
C TYR A 153 7.09 -10.83 -6.43
N ASN A 154 6.61 -11.58 -5.45
CA ASN A 154 6.63 -13.03 -5.45
C ASN A 154 5.22 -13.51 -5.87
N ASN A 155 5.09 -13.96 -7.11
CA ASN A 155 3.80 -14.22 -7.76
C ASN A 155 2.88 -12.98 -7.72
N LYS A 156 1.79 -13.05 -6.94
CA LYS A 156 0.80 -11.97 -6.79
C LYS A 156 1.09 -11.05 -5.60
N ILE A 157 2.02 -11.41 -4.72
CA ILE A 157 2.30 -10.70 -3.47
C ILE A 157 3.45 -9.73 -3.69
N LEU A 158 3.24 -8.45 -3.37
CA LEU A 158 4.31 -7.45 -3.38
C LEU A 158 5.27 -7.77 -2.23
N VAL A 159 6.56 -7.91 -2.50
CA VAL A 159 7.56 -8.22 -1.45
C VAL A 159 8.53 -7.08 -1.21
N LYS A 160 8.74 -6.21 -2.21
CA LYS A 160 9.71 -5.11 -2.10
C LYS A 160 9.33 -3.93 -2.98
N ARG A 161 9.64 -2.71 -2.52
CA ARG A 161 9.79 -1.52 -3.36
C ARG A 161 11.18 -0.94 -3.26
N GLU A 162 11.65 -0.33 -4.35
CA GLU A 162 12.89 0.42 -4.39
C GLU A 162 12.61 1.82 -4.95
N THR A 163 12.92 2.86 -4.19
CA THR A 163 12.80 4.25 -4.63
C THR A 163 14.19 4.83 -4.90
N THR A 164 14.38 5.37 -6.10
CA THR A 164 15.59 6.08 -6.51
C THR A 164 15.27 7.50 -6.98
N TYR A 165 16.31 8.33 -7.07
CA TYR A 165 16.24 9.73 -7.48
C TYR A 165 17.05 9.93 -8.78
N PRO A 166 16.50 9.57 -9.95
CA PRO A 166 17.27 9.40 -11.19
C PRO A 166 17.98 10.66 -11.68
N ASN A 167 17.48 11.84 -11.34
CA ASN A 167 18.06 13.12 -11.79
C ASN A 167 18.92 13.79 -10.70
N LYS A 168 19.12 13.14 -9.54
CA LYS A 168 20.03 13.64 -8.51
C LYS A 168 21.46 13.40 -8.99
N LEU A 169 22.16 14.48 -9.31
CA LEU A 169 23.57 14.42 -9.69
C LEU A 169 24.40 13.91 -8.51
N PHE A 170 25.43 13.14 -8.83
CA PHE A 170 26.39 12.58 -7.88
C PHE A 170 27.80 12.98 -8.32
N ASN A 171 28.55 13.65 -7.44
CA ASN A 171 29.94 14.03 -7.68
C ASN A 171 30.90 13.10 -6.93
N THR A 172 31.62 12.25 -7.67
CA THR A 172 32.58 11.28 -7.09
C THR A 172 33.80 11.91 -6.43
N LEU A 173 34.07 13.20 -6.68
CA LEU A 173 35.21 13.90 -6.08
C LEU A 173 34.92 14.39 -4.66
N GLU A 174 33.65 14.52 -4.27
CA GLU A 174 33.27 14.96 -2.93
C GLU A 174 33.10 13.73 -2.01
N PRO A 175 33.76 13.71 -0.84
CA PRO A 175 33.74 12.55 0.05
C PRO A 175 32.39 12.33 0.75
N TRP A 176 31.49 13.32 0.77
CA TRP A 176 30.17 13.23 1.41
C TRP A 176 29.01 12.94 0.44
N GLU A 177 29.28 12.89 -0.87
CA GLU A 177 28.26 12.59 -1.88
C GLU A 177 27.91 11.09 -1.85
N TYR A 178 26.66 10.74 -2.14
CA TYR A 178 26.21 9.36 -2.28
C TYR A 178 24.96 9.24 -3.16
N ILE A 179 24.83 8.08 -3.79
CA ILE A 179 23.60 7.63 -4.44
C ILE A 179 22.75 6.91 -3.39
N GLU A 180 21.52 7.37 -3.22
CA GLU A 180 20.57 6.80 -2.26
C GLU A 180 19.52 5.95 -2.98
N THR A 181 19.28 4.76 -2.45
CA THR A 181 18.10 3.95 -2.76
C THR A 181 17.35 3.66 -1.47
N ILE A 182 16.07 4.03 -1.42
CA ILE A 182 15.20 3.65 -0.31
C ILE A 182 14.55 2.32 -0.64
N VAL A 183 14.76 1.32 0.21
CA VAL A 183 14.21 -0.03 0.04
C VAL A 183 13.12 -0.22 1.09
N GLU A 184 11.97 -0.75 0.66
CA GLU A 184 10.87 -1.12 1.55
C GLU A 184 10.55 -2.60 1.36
N ASP A 185 10.77 -3.41 2.39
CA ASP A 185 10.44 -4.84 2.41
C ASP A 185 9.06 -5.06 3.06
N TYR A 186 8.22 -5.83 2.38
CA TYR A 186 6.83 -6.11 2.77
C TYR A 186 6.73 -7.53 3.33
N ILE A 187 6.34 -7.64 4.59
CA ILE A 187 6.33 -8.89 5.34
C ILE A 187 4.89 -9.25 5.70
N TYR A 188 4.47 -10.46 5.36
CA TYR A 188 3.10 -10.95 5.52
C TYR A 188 3.03 -12.11 6.51
N ASP A 189 1.88 -12.29 7.15
CA ASP A 189 1.58 -13.50 7.91
C ASP A 189 1.11 -14.66 7.01
N SER A 190 0.86 -15.81 7.62
CA SER A 190 0.33 -17.00 6.95
C SER A 190 -1.07 -16.82 6.35
N ASN A 191 -1.81 -15.79 6.75
CA ASN A 191 -3.15 -15.46 6.24
C ASN A 191 -3.10 -14.46 5.08
N SER A 192 -1.90 -14.12 4.59
CA SER A 192 -1.69 -13.11 3.54
C SER A 192 -2.13 -11.70 3.96
N ASN A 193 -1.97 -11.37 5.23
CA ASN A 193 -2.12 -10.00 5.75
C ASN A 193 -0.75 -9.37 5.97
N LEU A 194 -0.58 -8.13 5.53
CA LEU A 194 0.66 -7.37 5.69
C LEU A 194 0.93 -7.12 7.18
N GLN A 195 1.97 -7.70 7.74
CA GLN A 195 2.31 -7.51 9.15
C GLN A 195 3.22 -6.31 9.34
N LYS A 196 4.18 -6.11 8.43
CA LYS A 196 5.24 -5.13 8.60
C LYS A 196 5.76 -4.60 7.27
N ILE A 197 6.13 -3.33 7.25
CA ILE A 197 7.02 -2.74 6.25
C ILE A 197 8.30 -2.31 6.97
N VAL A 198 9.45 -2.79 6.51
CA VAL A 198 10.76 -2.32 6.96
C VAL A 198 11.36 -1.46 5.87
N THR A 199 11.76 -0.23 6.21
CA THR A 199 12.39 0.70 5.28
C THR A 199 13.86 0.90 5.64
N THR A 200 14.74 0.69 4.67
CA THR A 200 16.18 0.96 4.76
C THR A 200 16.60 2.01 3.74
N SER A 201 17.62 2.82 4.09
CA SER A 201 18.34 3.67 3.14
C SER A 201 19.66 3.00 2.79
N HIS A 202 19.83 2.70 1.51
CA HIS A 202 21.05 2.12 0.95
C HIS A 202 21.83 3.26 0.30
N LYS A 203 22.98 3.62 0.89
CA LYS A 203 23.90 4.61 0.35
C LYS A 203 25.03 3.89 -0.37
N THR A 204 25.34 4.33 -1.57
CA THR A 204 26.46 3.82 -2.38
C THR A 204 27.25 4.98 -2.99
N GLY A 205 28.51 4.73 -3.36
CA GLY A 205 29.40 5.75 -3.92
C GLY A 205 30.54 6.06 -2.96
N SER A 206 30.77 7.34 -2.65
CA SER A 206 31.80 7.76 -1.70
C SER A 206 31.48 7.30 -0.26
N ILE A 207 30.19 7.17 0.07
CA ILE A 207 29.71 6.57 1.31
C ILE A 207 28.95 5.28 1.00
N ASN A 208 29.27 4.21 1.72
CA ASN A 208 28.54 2.95 1.66
C ASN A 208 27.92 2.62 3.02
N SER A 209 26.60 2.61 3.11
CA SER A 209 25.87 2.22 4.33
C SER A 209 24.50 1.64 4.01
N VAL A 210 23.97 0.87 4.96
CA VAL A 210 22.59 0.38 4.94
C VAL A 210 21.99 0.69 6.31
N ASP A 211 21.13 1.69 6.36
CA ASP A 211 20.57 2.21 7.59
C ASP A 211 19.08 1.87 7.66
N LYS A 212 18.60 1.22 8.72
CA LYS A 212 17.16 1.08 8.95
C LYS A 212 16.61 2.45 9.37
N ILE A 213 15.67 2.99 8.62
CA ILE A 213 15.15 4.35 8.85
C ILE A 213 13.69 4.37 9.31
N LYS A 214 12.91 3.34 9.00
CA LYS A 214 11.49 3.27 9.38
C LYS A 214 11.01 1.83 9.50
N GLU A 215 10.09 1.57 10.41
CA GLU A 215 9.32 0.35 10.50
C GLU A 215 7.85 0.69 10.72
N ILE A 216 6.97 0.08 9.94
CA ILE A 216 5.51 0.18 10.11
C ILE A 216 5.01 -1.21 10.44
N THR A 217 4.22 -1.34 11.50
CA THR A 217 3.55 -2.59 11.88
C THR A 217 2.04 -2.41 11.78
N PHE A 218 1.36 -3.42 11.25
CA PHE A 218 -0.10 -3.43 11.09
C PHE A 218 -0.69 -4.55 11.93
N GLY A 219 -1.85 -4.30 12.52
CA GLY A 219 -2.46 -5.27 13.41
C GLY A 219 -3.96 -5.10 13.57
N ASN A 220 -4.47 -5.85 14.54
CA ASN A 220 -5.90 -5.91 14.88
C ASN A 220 -6.77 -6.18 13.64
N TYR A 221 -6.34 -7.13 12.82
CA TYR A 221 -7.04 -7.55 11.62
C TYR A 221 -8.45 -8.02 11.94
N ASP A 222 -9.42 -7.57 11.15
CA ASP A 222 -10.77 -8.12 11.16
C ASP A 222 -10.83 -9.44 10.35
N THR A 223 -12.02 -10.05 10.30
CA THR A 223 -12.28 -11.24 9.50
C THR A 223 -12.99 -10.92 8.19
N SER A 224 -13.31 -9.64 7.94
CA SER A 224 -14.11 -9.24 6.78
C SER A 224 -13.24 -9.19 5.52
N LYS A 225 -13.88 -9.33 4.35
CA LYS A 225 -13.19 -9.20 3.06
C LYS A 225 -12.71 -7.76 2.90
N ASN A 226 -11.45 -7.58 2.49
CA ASN A 226 -10.89 -6.26 2.26
C ASN A 226 -11.49 -5.60 0.99
N PRO A 227 -12.24 -4.49 1.11
CA PRO A 227 -12.83 -3.80 -0.02
C PRO A 227 -11.82 -2.89 -0.76
N PHE A 228 -10.65 -2.63 -0.18
CA PHE A 228 -9.65 -1.69 -0.68
C PHE A 228 -8.69 -2.30 -1.72
N VAL A 229 -8.77 -3.61 -1.98
CA VAL A 229 -7.85 -4.34 -2.88
C VAL A 229 -7.74 -3.71 -4.27
N LYS A 230 -8.86 -3.18 -4.81
CA LYS A 230 -8.88 -2.52 -6.13
C LYS A 230 -8.48 -1.04 -6.10
N LEU A 231 -8.23 -0.47 -4.93
CA LEU A 231 -7.86 0.93 -4.74
C LEU A 231 -6.35 1.14 -4.63
N GLY A 232 -5.54 0.07 -4.70
CA GLY A 232 -4.09 0.11 -4.46
C GLY A 232 -3.27 1.01 -5.39
N ILE A 233 -3.83 1.45 -6.53
CA ILE A 233 -3.19 2.45 -7.38
C ILE A 233 -3.19 3.87 -6.75
N LEU A 234 -4.11 4.12 -5.82
CA LEU A 234 -4.21 5.36 -5.06
C LEU A 234 -3.27 5.28 -3.85
N ASN A 235 -2.40 6.28 -3.67
CA ASN A 235 -1.41 6.31 -2.59
C ASN A 235 -2.07 6.11 -1.20
N ASP A 236 -3.20 6.78 -0.96
CA ASP A 236 -3.92 6.75 0.32
C ASP A 236 -4.49 5.35 0.67
N TYR A 237 -4.69 4.48 -0.33
CA TYR A 237 -5.22 3.14 -0.14
C TYR A 237 -4.19 2.05 -0.43
N PHE A 238 -2.97 2.42 -0.81
CA PHE A 238 -1.94 1.47 -1.22
C PHE A 238 -1.68 0.43 -0.13
N GLU A 239 -1.30 0.84 1.09
CA GLU A 239 -1.01 -0.10 2.18
C GLU A 239 -2.23 -0.97 2.52
N ARG A 240 -3.43 -0.36 2.55
CA ARG A 240 -4.68 -1.07 2.80
C ARG A 240 -4.97 -2.12 1.75
N SER A 241 -4.65 -1.88 0.49
CA SER A 241 -4.93 -2.81 -0.61
C SER A 241 -4.10 -4.09 -0.59
N LEU A 242 -3.02 -4.13 0.21
CA LEU A 242 -2.05 -5.23 0.20
C LEU A 242 -2.48 -6.44 1.04
N SER A 243 -3.37 -6.25 2.02
CA SER A 243 -3.78 -7.32 2.94
C SER A 243 -5.06 -8.03 2.46
N LYS A 244 -5.22 -9.31 2.85
CA LYS A 244 -6.47 -10.05 2.62
C LYS A 244 -7.65 -9.49 3.43
N ASN A 245 -7.39 -9.09 4.67
CA ASN A 245 -8.34 -8.52 5.63
C ASN A 245 -7.96 -7.07 5.98
N ASN A 246 -8.81 -6.38 6.72
CA ASN A 246 -8.60 -4.98 7.06
C ASN A 246 -7.85 -4.86 8.39
N PHE A 247 -6.68 -4.22 8.37
CA PHE A 247 -6.04 -3.83 9.61
C PHE A 247 -6.80 -2.68 10.27
N ARG A 248 -6.83 -2.69 11.60
CA ARG A 248 -7.44 -1.65 12.44
C ARG A 248 -6.42 -0.92 13.29
N SER A 249 -5.16 -1.32 13.26
CA SER A 249 -4.05 -0.57 13.84
C SER A 249 -2.88 -0.46 12.88
N ARG A 250 -2.20 0.69 12.94
CA ARG A 250 -0.96 0.98 12.22
C ARG A 250 -0.05 1.75 13.18
N THR A 251 1.11 1.17 13.46
CA THR A 251 2.15 1.79 14.28
C THR A 251 3.36 2.06 13.40
N GLU A 252 3.89 3.27 13.44
CA GLU A 252 5.08 3.67 12.71
C GLU A 252 6.17 4.08 13.70
N ILE A 253 7.40 3.64 13.46
CA ILE A 253 8.60 4.01 14.21
C ILE A 253 9.66 4.46 13.21
N SER A 254 10.22 5.65 13.42
CA SER A 254 11.41 6.14 12.71
C SER A 254 12.66 5.96 13.57
N TYR A 255 13.77 5.67 12.91
CA TYR A 255 15.05 5.32 13.54
C TYR A 255 16.14 6.33 13.18
N ASN A 256 17.00 6.62 14.17
CA ASN A 256 18.23 7.37 14.00
C ASN A 256 19.27 6.53 13.23
N ILE A 257 20.34 7.16 12.79
CA ILE A 257 21.46 6.48 12.10
C ILE A 257 22.10 5.41 13.00
N ASP A 258 22.12 5.60 14.32
CA ASP A 258 22.63 4.60 15.28
C ASP A 258 21.65 3.44 15.54
N GLY A 259 20.49 3.43 14.87
CA GLY A 259 19.46 2.40 15.01
C GLY A 259 18.53 2.60 16.22
N SER A 260 18.68 3.67 17.00
CA SER A 260 17.75 3.97 18.09
C SER A 260 16.42 4.56 17.57
N PRO A 261 15.26 4.19 18.15
CA PRO A 261 13.98 4.80 17.77
C PRO A 261 13.92 6.25 18.26
N TYR A 262 13.44 7.18 17.42
CA TYR A 262 13.37 8.61 17.79
C TYR A 262 11.99 9.25 17.62
N LYS A 263 11.12 8.68 16.78
CA LYS A 263 9.77 9.17 16.55
C LYS A 263 8.84 8.00 16.34
N GLY A 264 7.64 8.09 16.89
CA GLY A 264 6.59 7.11 16.66
C GLY A 264 5.22 7.75 16.45
N SER A 265 4.34 7.02 15.79
CA SER A 265 2.91 7.32 15.73
C SER A 265 2.11 6.03 15.76
N GLU A 266 0.90 6.11 16.28
CA GLU A 266 -0.06 5.01 16.33
C GLU A 266 -1.42 5.51 15.91
N ASN A 267 -2.01 4.83 14.94
CA ASN A 267 -3.36 5.11 14.45
C ASN A 267 -4.20 3.85 14.63
N THR A 268 -5.41 4.02 15.17
CA THR A 268 -6.40 2.95 15.32
C THR A 268 -7.70 3.35 14.65
N TRP A 269 -8.33 2.41 13.94
CA TRP A 269 -9.62 2.60 13.29
C TRP A 269 -10.68 1.71 13.89
N ASN A 270 -11.84 2.30 14.16
CA ASN A 270 -13.05 1.58 14.56
C ASN A 270 -14.02 1.58 13.39
N TYR A 271 -14.13 0.46 12.69
CA TYR A 271 -15.05 0.35 11.56
C TYR A 271 -16.45 -0.06 11.98
N PRO A 272 -17.48 0.45 11.30
CA PRO A 272 -18.83 -0.08 11.42
C PRO A 272 -18.97 -1.40 10.65
N TYR A 273 -19.72 -2.35 11.21
CA TYR A 273 -19.98 -3.66 10.60
C TYR A 273 -21.47 -3.94 10.57
N ASP A 274 -21.92 -4.65 9.52
CA ASP A 274 -23.27 -5.18 9.44
C ASP A 274 -23.43 -6.42 10.33
N SER A 275 -24.65 -6.95 10.41
CA SER A 275 -24.97 -8.16 11.20
C SER A 275 -24.26 -9.42 10.70
N SER A 276 -23.72 -9.40 9.47
CA SER A 276 -22.96 -10.50 8.86
C SER A 276 -21.44 -10.33 9.03
N GLY A 277 -20.99 -9.26 9.69
CA GLY A 277 -19.57 -8.96 9.92
C GLY A 277 -18.86 -8.35 8.73
N ASN A 278 -19.58 -7.82 7.72
CA ASN A 278 -18.98 -7.05 6.63
C ASN A 278 -18.87 -5.58 7.01
N LEU A 279 -17.88 -4.88 6.45
CA LEU A 279 -17.75 -3.43 6.64
C LEU A 279 -18.94 -2.68 6.04
N ILE A 280 -19.50 -1.75 6.82
CA ILE A 280 -20.46 -0.76 6.33
C ILE A 280 -19.65 0.40 5.74
N LEU A 281 -19.61 0.51 4.42
CA LEU A 281 -18.77 1.49 3.74
C LEU A 281 -19.41 2.86 3.55
N GLU A 282 -20.74 2.92 3.67
CA GLU A 282 -21.57 4.13 3.54
C GLU A 282 -22.58 4.25 4.69
#